data_AF-A0A137PET1-F1
#
_entry.id   AF-A0A137PET1-F1
#
_cell.length_a   1.000
_cell.length_b   1.000
_cell.length_c   1.000
_cell.angle_alpha   90.00
_cell.angle_beta   90.00
_cell.angle_gamma   90.00
#
_symmetry.space_group_name_H-M   'P 1'
#
loop_
_entity.id
_entity.type
_entity.pdbx_description
1 polymer ?
#
loop_
_entity_poly.entity_id
_entity_poly.type
_entity_poly.pdbx_seq_one_letter_code
_entity_poly.pdbx_strand_id
1 'polypeptide(L)'
;MIAYAWVTIAITEWRTKFIRGFFEKHNQISSVIIDSLTNFETVKYFNGEKYELERLKDATLAFQKEEYNSNVSLSFLNLAQNLILITGQLAGSLLVVYQICKGERKVGDFVLFQSYFLNLAAPLNFFGTFYRIIQQSSIEMDKLIDLLDQEPTVKEDPLADPLIPGQGEIIFDNVTFGYQPGVPTL
;
A
#
# COMPACT_ATOMS: atom_id res chain seq x y z
N MET A 1 5.35 -22.58 16.75
CA MET A 1 4.49 -22.72 15.55
C MET A 1 3.21 -21.89 15.70
N ILE A 2 2.30 -22.25 16.61
CA ILE A 2 1.08 -21.44 16.88
C ILE A 2 1.43 -20.02 17.34
N ALA A 3 2.42 -19.87 18.24
CA ALA A 3 2.90 -18.55 18.66
C ALA A 3 3.49 -17.72 17.50
N TYR A 4 4.15 -18.35 16.52
CA TYR A 4 4.69 -17.65 15.35
C TYR A 4 3.56 -17.16 14.44
N ALA A 5 2.55 -18.00 14.20
CA ALA A 5 1.37 -17.61 13.42
C ALA A 5 0.61 -16.46 14.11
N TRP A 6 0.39 -16.56 15.42
CA TRP A 6 -0.33 -15.55 16.18
C TRP A 6 0.42 -14.21 16.22
N VAL A 7 1.72 -14.23 16.48
CA VAL A 7 2.59 -13.04 16.43
C VAL A 7 2.63 -12.45 15.02
N THR A 8 2.72 -13.29 13.98
CA THR A 8 2.72 -12.81 12.59
C THR A 8 1.39 -12.14 12.24
N ILE A 9 0.26 -12.70 12.64
CA ILE A 9 -1.07 -12.10 12.39
C ILE A 9 -1.19 -10.76 13.13
N ALA A 10 -0.87 -10.72 14.43
CA ALA A 10 -0.97 -9.51 15.24
C ALA A 10 -0.08 -8.37 14.74
N ILE A 11 1.18 -8.68 14.36
CA ILE A 11 2.08 -7.67 13.78
C ILE A 11 1.59 -7.25 12.39
N THR A 12 1.03 -8.18 11.60
CA THR A 12 0.48 -7.83 10.29
C THR A 12 -0.69 -6.86 10.41
N GLU A 13 -1.66 -7.11 11.31
CA GLU A 13 -2.78 -6.18 11.56
C GLU A 13 -2.32 -4.79 12.02
N TRP A 14 -1.32 -4.73 12.90
CA TRP A 14 -0.72 -3.45 13.31
C TRP A 14 -0.05 -2.73 12.13
N ARG A 15 0.66 -3.49 11.28
CA ARG A 15 1.35 -2.96 10.09
C ARG A 15 0.39 -2.43 9.03
N THR A 16 -0.81 -2.98 8.92
CA THR A 16 -1.82 -2.56 7.92
C THR A 16 -2.11 -1.07 7.97
N LYS A 17 -2.03 -0.43 9.15
CA LYS A 17 -2.17 1.03 9.29
C LYS A 17 -1.09 1.82 8.56
N PHE A 18 0.18 1.38 8.65
CA PHE A 18 1.30 2.02 7.96
C PHE A 18 1.25 1.80 6.45
N ILE A 19 0.81 0.62 6.02
CA ILE A 19 0.61 0.30 4.59
C ILE A 19 -0.44 1.24 3.98
N ARG A 20 -1.56 1.46 4.68
CA ARG A 20 -2.61 2.39 4.22
C ARG A 20 -2.08 3.81 4.06
N GLY A 21 -1.36 4.32 5.07
CA GLY A 21 -0.74 5.64 5.01
C GLY A 21 0.26 5.78 3.86
N PHE A 22 1.10 4.74 3.64
CA PHE A 22 2.02 4.69 2.51
C PHE A 22 1.29 4.81 1.17
N PHE A 23 0.24 4.03 0.93
CA PHE A 23 -0.52 4.10 -0.33
C PHE A 23 -1.25 5.41 -0.54
N GLU A 24 -1.78 6.01 0.53
CA GLU A 24 -2.42 7.31 0.44
C GLU A 24 -1.44 8.39 0.00
N LYS A 25 -0.24 8.44 0.61
CA LYS A 25 0.80 9.41 0.23
C LYS A 25 1.41 9.11 -1.14
N HIS A 26 1.52 7.85 -1.52
CA HIS A 26 1.96 7.46 -2.86
C HIS A 26 1.01 7.96 -3.95
N ASN A 27 -0.30 7.80 -3.74
CA ASN A 27 -1.33 8.29 -4.65
C ASN A 27 -1.33 9.83 -4.72
N GLN A 28 -1.17 10.52 -3.58
CA GLN A 28 -1.08 11.98 -3.55
C GLN A 28 0.10 12.51 -4.37
N ILE A 29 1.29 11.94 -4.21
CA ILE A 29 2.46 12.33 -5.04
C ILE A 29 2.20 12.05 -6.51
N SER A 30 1.72 10.86 -6.84
CA SER A 30 1.48 10.47 -8.23
C SER A 30 0.49 11.43 -8.89
N SER A 31 -0.57 11.83 -8.17
CA SER A 31 -1.52 12.84 -8.62
C SER A 31 -0.84 14.18 -8.88
N VAL A 32 -0.02 14.69 -7.96
CA VAL A 32 0.70 15.97 -8.15
C VAL A 32 1.62 15.90 -9.37
N ILE A 33 2.40 14.83 -9.53
CA ILE A 33 3.31 14.66 -10.67
C ILE A 33 2.54 14.65 -11.99
N ILE A 34 1.47 13.86 -12.08
CA ILE A 34 0.65 13.76 -13.31
C ILE A 34 0.04 15.11 -13.64
N ASP A 35 -0.48 15.81 -12.64
CA ASP A 35 -1.13 17.12 -12.79
C ASP A 35 -0.13 18.18 -13.27
N SER A 36 1.06 18.26 -12.67
CA SER A 36 2.13 19.17 -13.10
C SER A 36 2.64 18.86 -14.52
N LEU A 37 2.70 17.59 -14.92
CA LEU A 37 3.12 17.18 -16.27
C LEU A 37 2.06 17.47 -17.33
N THR A 38 0.79 17.19 -17.01
CA THR A 38 -0.33 17.41 -17.92
C THR A 38 -0.56 18.90 -18.14
N ASN A 39 -0.40 19.71 -17.08
CA ASN A 39 -0.61 21.16 -17.10
C ASN A 39 0.69 21.96 -17.25
N PHE A 40 1.74 21.40 -17.85
CA PHE A 40 3.04 22.06 -17.95
C PHE A 40 2.96 23.43 -18.67
N GLU A 41 2.09 23.55 -19.68
CA GLU A 41 1.88 24.79 -20.44
C GLU A 41 1.32 25.87 -19.54
N THR A 42 0.29 25.55 -18.75
CA THR A 42 -0.31 26.46 -17.77
C THR A 42 0.72 26.94 -16.74
N VAL A 43 1.53 26.03 -16.20
CA VAL A 43 2.58 26.38 -15.24
C VAL A 43 3.59 27.35 -15.85
N LYS A 44 3.96 27.14 -17.12
CA LYS A 44 4.85 28.03 -17.87
C LYS A 44 4.20 29.39 -18.17
N TYR A 45 2.93 29.42 -18.54
CA TYR A 45 2.20 30.67 -18.82
C TYR A 45 2.07 31.56 -17.58
N PHE A 46 1.84 30.97 -16.41
CA PHE A 46 1.71 31.71 -15.15
C PHE A 46 3.03 31.85 -14.37
N ASN A 47 4.14 31.37 -14.92
CA ASN A 47 5.47 31.41 -14.27
C ASN A 47 5.47 30.76 -12.86
N GLY A 48 4.62 29.74 -12.67
CA GLY A 48 4.31 29.11 -11.39
C GLY A 48 5.28 28.00 -10.97
N GLU A 49 6.42 27.87 -11.64
CA GLU A 49 7.36 26.75 -11.48
C GLU A 49 7.85 26.57 -10.04
N LYS A 50 8.16 27.68 -9.35
CA LYS A 50 8.64 27.64 -7.96
C LYS A 50 7.57 27.11 -7.01
N TYR A 51 6.32 27.50 -7.22
CA TYR A 51 5.19 27.05 -6.42
C TYR A 51 4.94 25.55 -6.61
N GLU A 52 4.92 25.08 -7.86
CA GLU A 52 4.75 23.65 -8.15
C GLU A 52 5.93 22.81 -7.65
N LEU A 53 7.16 23.32 -7.71
CA LEU A 53 8.33 22.65 -7.12
C LEU A 53 8.24 22.55 -5.58
N GLU A 54 7.78 23.61 -4.90
CA GLU A 54 7.55 23.56 -3.44
C GLU A 54 6.43 22.58 -3.08
N ARG A 55 5.31 22.61 -3.80
CA ARG A 55 4.20 21.67 -3.63
C ARG A 55 4.64 20.22 -3.82
N LEU A 56 5.41 19.94 -4.87
CA LEU A 56 5.96 18.61 -5.14
C LEU A 56 6.95 18.19 -4.05
N LYS A 57 7.80 19.09 -3.59
CA LYS A 57 8.75 18.84 -2.50
C LYS A 57 8.02 18.48 -1.21
N ASP A 58 6.99 19.22 -0.83
CA ASP A 58 6.22 18.96 0.39
C ASP A 58 5.48 17.62 0.31
N ALA A 59 4.87 17.32 -0.84
CA ALA A 59 4.27 16.01 -1.08
C ALA A 59 5.31 14.88 -0.97
N THR A 60 6.50 15.06 -1.55
CA THR A 60 7.64 14.13 -1.49
C THR A 60 8.09 13.88 -0.06
N LEU A 61 8.26 14.93 0.74
CA LEU A 61 8.66 14.80 2.14
C LEU A 61 7.61 14.04 2.97
N ALA A 62 6.31 14.30 2.72
CA ALA A 62 5.23 13.59 3.39
C ALA A 62 5.23 12.09 3.06
N PHE A 63 5.47 11.71 1.81
CA PHE A 63 5.61 10.31 1.41
C PHE A 63 6.85 9.64 1.99
N GLN A 64 8.02 10.31 1.94
CA GLN A 64 9.25 9.75 2.49
C GLN A 64 9.11 9.41 3.98
N LYS A 65 8.39 10.24 4.74
CA LYS A 65 8.08 9.98 6.15
C LYS A 65 7.25 8.71 6.33
N GLU A 66 6.19 8.52 5.55
CA GLU A 66 5.34 7.33 5.65
C GLU A 66 6.00 6.08 5.06
N GLU A 67 6.80 6.22 4.01
CA GLU A 67 7.65 5.16 3.46
C GLU A 67 8.66 4.68 4.50
N TYR A 68 9.31 5.60 5.22
CA TYR A 68 10.21 5.25 6.30
C TYR A 68 9.48 4.46 7.40
N ASN A 69 8.32 4.95 7.86
CA ASN A 69 7.52 4.25 8.86
C ASN A 69 7.10 2.84 8.40
N SER A 70 6.68 2.71 7.14
CA SER A 70 6.31 1.43 6.52
C SER A 70 7.51 0.48 6.44
N ASN A 71 8.68 0.95 6.04
CA ASN A 71 9.91 0.14 5.97
C ASN A 71 10.42 -0.26 7.36
N VAL A 72 10.37 0.65 8.34
CA VAL A 72 10.71 0.34 9.73
C VAL A 72 9.77 -0.72 10.30
N SER A 73 8.45 -0.62 10.03
CA SER A 73 7.48 -1.62 10.47
C SER A 73 7.75 -3.00 9.85
N LEU A 74 8.14 -3.06 8.57
CA LEU A 74 8.53 -4.30 7.90
C LEU A 74 9.81 -4.88 8.51
N SER A 75 10.78 -4.02 8.81
CA SER A 75 12.06 -4.40 9.41
C SER A 75 11.86 -4.97 10.82
N PHE A 76 10.96 -4.37 11.60
CA PHE A 76 10.57 -4.86 12.92
C PHE A 76 9.90 -6.24 12.84
N LEU A 77 9.01 -6.47 11.88
CA LEU A 77 8.39 -7.78 11.64
C LEU A 77 9.44 -8.84 11.29
N ASN A 78 10.36 -8.53 10.37
CA ASN A 78 11.45 -9.43 10.01
C ASN A 78 12.36 -9.74 11.21
N LEU A 79 12.66 -8.75 12.06
CA LEU A 79 13.43 -8.95 13.29
C LEU A 79 12.71 -9.89 14.26
N ALA A 80 11.41 -9.67 14.50
CA ALA A 80 10.62 -10.51 15.39
C ALA A 80 10.54 -11.97 14.88
N GLN A 81 10.30 -12.16 13.57
CA GLN A 81 10.26 -13.49 12.95
C GLN A 81 11.63 -14.19 13.04
N ASN A 82 12.72 -13.48 12.73
CA ASN A 82 14.07 -14.03 12.85
C ASN A 82 14.44 -14.39 14.29
N LEU A 83 14.08 -13.56 15.28
CA LEU A 83 14.31 -13.88 16.69
C LEU A 83 13.59 -15.17 17.11
N ILE A 84 12.34 -15.37 16.69
CA ILE A 84 11.59 -16.60 16.99
C ILE A 84 12.24 -17.81 16.31
N LEU A 85 12.68 -17.67 15.06
CA LEU A 85 13.35 -18.76 14.34
C LEU A 85 14.70 -19.10 14.98
N ILE A 86 15.53 -18.11 15.29
CA ILE A 86 16.84 -18.32 15.92
C ILE A 86 16.68 -18.93 17.31
N THR A 87 15.78 -18.42 18.14
CA THR A 87 15.55 -18.99 19.48
C THR A 87 14.98 -20.40 19.43
N GLY A 88 14.06 -20.68 18.50
CA GLY A 88 13.53 -22.03 18.26
C GLY A 88 14.60 -22.99 17.75
N GLN A 89 15.46 -22.54 16.84
CA GLN A 89 16.59 -23.32 16.33
C GLN A 89 17.62 -23.59 17.44
N LEU A 90 17.95 -22.59 18.25
CA LEU A 90 18.91 -22.71 19.35
C LEU A 90 18.40 -23.68 20.44
N ALA A 91 17.12 -23.54 20.82
CA ALA A 91 16.51 -24.45 21.81
C ALA A 91 16.44 -25.89 21.29
N GLY A 92 16.05 -26.07 20.02
CA GLY A 92 16.01 -27.38 19.38
C GLY A 92 17.39 -28.03 19.23
N SER A 93 18.39 -27.25 18.82
CA SER A 93 19.76 -27.72 18.69
C SER A 93 20.36 -28.12 20.03
N LEU A 94 20.14 -27.33 21.09
CA LEU A 94 20.54 -27.65 22.46
C LEU A 94 19.93 -28.97 22.97
N LEU A 95 18.64 -29.21 22.70
CA LEU A 95 17.98 -30.47 23.09
C LEU A 95 18.56 -31.69 22.36
N VAL A 96 18.82 -31.57 21.06
CA VAL A 96 19.41 -32.67 20.27
C VAL A 96 20.84 -32.95 20.72
N VAL A 97 21.64 -31.91 20.97
CA VAL A 97 23.01 -32.05 21.52
C VAL A 97 22.98 -32.72 22.90
N TYR A 98 22.04 -32.34 23.76
CA TYR A 98 21.87 -32.97 25.07
C TYR A 98 21.55 -34.48 24.97
N GLN A 99 20.69 -34.89 24.03
CA GLN A 99 20.39 -36.30 23.77
C GLN A 99 21.57 -37.08 23.18
N ILE A 100 22.40 -36.43 22.36
CA ILE A 100 23.65 -37.01 21.84
C ILE A 100 24.65 -37.21 23.00
N CYS A 101 24.80 -36.24 23.90
CA CYS A 101 25.65 -36.37 25.09
C CYS A 101 25.21 -37.49 26.03
N LYS A 102 23.90 -37.79 26.11
CA LYS A 102 23.36 -38.94 26.85
C LYS A 102 23.51 -40.29 26.12
N GLY A 103 23.97 -40.30 24.88
CA GLY A 103 24.16 -41.51 24.07
C GLY A 103 22.88 -42.06 23.43
N GLU A 104 21.76 -41.33 23.47
CA GLU A 104 20.46 -41.78 22.95
C GLU A 104 20.32 -41.54 21.42
N ARG A 105 21.13 -40.65 20.84
CA ARG A 105 21.03 -40.19 19.44
C ARG A 105 22.41 -40.11 18.78
N LYS A 106 22.46 -40.22 17.45
CA LYS A 106 23.71 -40.11 16.67
C LYS A 106 23.94 -38.67 16.21
N VAL A 107 25.20 -38.31 15.93
CA VAL A 107 25.57 -36.98 15.39
C VAL A 107 24.83 -36.66 14.08
N GLY A 108 24.47 -37.67 13.29
CA GLY A 108 23.66 -37.50 12.07
C GLY A 108 22.26 -36.95 12.33
N ASP A 109 21.67 -37.20 13.51
CA ASP A 109 20.33 -36.71 13.86
C ASP A 109 20.30 -35.19 14.04
N PHE A 110 21.44 -34.57 14.37
CA PHE A 110 21.59 -33.12 14.43
C PHE A 110 21.44 -32.48 13.06
N VAL A 111 22.13 -33.02 12.05
CA VAL A 111 22.06 -32.50 10.67
C VAL A 111 20.67 -32.72 10.09
N LEU A 112 20.02 -33.84 10.40
CA LEU A 112 18.63 -34.10 10.02
C LEU A 112 17.67 -33.09 10.66
N PHE A 113 17.77 -32.84 11.97
CA PHE A 113 16.95 -31.83 12.64
C PHE A 113 17.15 -30.44 12.02
N GLN A 114 18.39 -30.02 11.81
CA GLN A 114 18.71 -28.73 11.21
C GLN A 114 18.14 -28.61 9.78
N SER A 115 18.23 -29.68 8.99
CA SER A 115 17.69 -29.70 7.62
C SER A 115 16.16 -29.65 7.60
N TYR A 116 15.49 -30.38 8.47
CA TYR A 116 14.02 -30.31 8.59
C TYR A 116 13.56 -28.96 9.11
N PHE A 117 14.30 -28.34 10.03
CA PHE A 117 13.98 -27.00 10.53
C PHE A 117 14.02 -25.95 9.41
N LEU A 118 15.07 -25.98 8.57
CA LEU A 118 15.18 -25.08 7.41
C LEU A 118 14.06 -25.32 6.39
N ASN A 119 13.74 -26.59 6.10
CA ASN A 119 12.62 -26.95 5.22
C ASN A 119 11.26 -26.48 5.76
N LEU A 120 11.13 -26.34 7.07
CA LEU A 120 9.91 -25.86 7.70
C LEU A 120 9.86 -24.32 7.78
N ALA A 121 11.00 -23.66 8.00
CA ALA A 121 11.11 -22.21 8.05
C ALA A 121 10.87 -21.55 6.68
N ALA A 122 11.31 -22.16 5.58
CA ALA A 122 11.12 -21.63 4.23
C ALA A 122 9.63 -21.42 3.84
N PRO A 123 8.74 -22.43 3.91
CA PRO A 123 7.33 -22.26 3.57
C PRO A 123 6.60 -21.34 4.56
N LEU A 124 7.06 -21.24 5.80
CA LEU A 124 6.47 -20.34 6.80
C LEU A 124 6.73 -18.85 6.46
N ASN A 125 7.97 -18.53 6.03
CA ASN A 125 8.30 -17.20 5.53
C ASN A 125 7.52 -16.86 4.25
N PHE A 126 7.35 -17.85 3.36
CA PHE A 126 6.51 -17.70 2.17
C PHE A 126 5.06 -17.41 2.55
N PHE A 127 4.49 -18.13 3.52
CA PHE A 127 3.12 -17.92 3.98
C PHE A 127 2.91 -16.51 4.56
N GLY A 128 3.87 -16.00 5.34
CA GLY A 128 3.83 -14.62 5.85
C GLY A 128 3.84 -13.57 4.73
N THR A 129 4.66 -13.78 3.70
CA THR A 129 4.68 -12.92 2.51
C THR A 129 3.39 -13.03 1.69
N PHE A 130 2.88 -14.24 1.50
CA PHE A 130 1.65 -14.48 0.75
C PHE A 130 0.43 -13.83 1.43
N TYR A 131 0.30 -13.97 2.74
CA TYR A 131 -0.73 -13.30 3.52
C TYR A 131 -0.66 -11.76 3.40
N ARG A 132 0.56 -11.20 3.39
CA ARG A 132 0.78 -9.77 3.16
C ARG A 132 0.31 -9.34 1.77
N ILE A 133 0.62 -10.11 0.73
CA ILE A 133 0.18 -9.83 -0.64
C ILE A 133 -1.35 -9.78 -0.71
N ILE A 134 -2.03 -10.76 -0.10
CA ILE A 134 -3.50 -10.79 -0.07
C ILE A 134 -4.05 -9.54 0.60
N GLN A 135 -3.58 -9.19 1.80
CA GLN A 135 -4.07 -8.00 2.50
C GLN A 135 -3.82 -6.70 1.73
N GLN A 136 -2.65 -6.58 1.10
CA GLN A 136 -2.32 -5.42 0.27
C GLN A 136 -3.27 -5.32 -0.93
N SER A 137 -3.44 -6.41 -1.68
CA SER A 137 -4.32 -6.44 -2.85
C SER A 137 -5.78 -6.16 -2.46
N SER A 138 -6.24 -6.59 -1.28
CA SER A 138 -7.59 -6.23 -0.81
C SER A 138 -7.75 -4.72 -0.60
N ILE A 139 -6.76 -4.05 0.00
CA ILE A 139 -6.82 -2.58 0.23
C ILE A 139 -6.76 -1.80 -1.09
N GLU A 140 -5.93 -2.25 -2.02
CA GLU A 140 -5.85 -1.65 -3.36
C GLU A 140 -7.17 -1.85 -4.14
N MET A 141 -7.80 -3.03 -3.99
CA MET A 141 -9.08 -3.34 -4.61
C MET A 141 -10.22 -2.49 -4.04
N ASP A 142 -10.25 -2.22 -2.73
CA ASP A 142 -11.25 -1.30 -2.13
C ASP A 142 -11.22 0.06 -2.83
N LYS A 143 -10.03 0.64 -3.06
CA LYS A 143 -9.89 1.93 -3.76
C LYS A 143 -10.33 1.88 -5.23
N LEU A 144 -10.11 0.75 -5.89
CA LEU A 144 -10.56 0.56 -7.28
C LEU A 144 -12.09 0.46 -7.36
N ILE A 145 -12.71 -0.21 -6.39
CA ILE A 145 -14.17 -0.28 -6.28
C ILE A 145 -14.73 1.12 -6.02
N ASP A 146 -14.16 1.88 -5.08
CA ASP A 146 -14.57 3.27 -4.81
C ASP A 146 -14.51 4.15 -6.08
N LEU A 147 -13.52 3.93 -6.94
CA LEU A 147 -13.39 4.63 -8.22
C LEU A 147 -14.44 4.19 -9.25
N LEU A 148 -14.75 2.89 -9.31
CA LEU A 148 -15.76 2.33 -10.22
C LEU A 148 -17.18 2.73 -9.83
N ASP A 149 -17.45 2.87 -8.52
CA ASP A 149 -18.75 3.29 -7.98
C ASP A 149 -18.96 4.81 -8.04
N GLN A 150 -17.97 5.58 -8.52
CA GLN A 150 -18.08 7.02 -8.63
C GLN A 150 -19.14 7.41 -9.68
N GLU A 151 -20.25 8.01 -9.22
CA GLU A 151 -21.31 8.45 -10.11
C GLU A 151 -20.87 9.65 -10.97
N PRO A 152 -21.26 9.70 -12.27
CA PRO A 152 -20.96 10.84 -13.12
C PRO A 152 -21.68 12.10 -12.63
N THR A 153 -20.95 13.22 -12.57
CA THR A 153 -21.46 14.52 -12.12
C THR A 153 -22.60 15.05 -12.98
N VAL A 154 -22.58 14.72 -14.27
CA VAL A 154 -23.65 15.04 -15.23
C VAL A 154 -24.26 13.73 -15.68
N LYS A 155 -25.49 13.46 -15.23
CA LYS A 155 -26.27 12.31 -15.68
C LYS A 155 -27.12 12.76 -16.86
N GLU A 156 -27.03 12.06 -17.99
CA GLU A 156 -27.98 12.24 -19.07
C GLU A 156 -29.37 11.76 -18.62
N ASP A 157 -30.41 12.51 -18.99
CA ASP A 157 -31.79 12.07 -18.77
C ASP A 157 -32.04 10.85 -19.67
N PRO A 158 -32.50 9.70 -19.13
CA PRO A 158 -32.81 8.52 -19.95
C PRO A 158 -33.91 8.75 -21.00
N LEU A 159 -34.63 9.87 -20.94
CA LEU A 159 -35.60 10.31 -21.95
C LEU A 159 -35.08 11.47 -22.82
N ALA A 160 -33.79 11.82 -22.74
CA ALA A 160 -33.23 12.90 -23.54
C ALA A 160 -33.34 12.60 -25.04
N ASP A 161 -33.99 13.51 -25.76
CA ASP A 161 -34.04 13.45 -27.22
C ASP A 161 -32.64 13.67 -27.81
N PRO A 162 -32.26 12.92 -28.87
CA PRO A 162 -30.99 13.14 -29.55
C PRO A 162 -30.94 14.55 -30.15
N LEU A 163 -29.80 15.23 -29.98
CA LEU A 163 -29.60 16.57 -30.53
C LEU A 163 -29.71 16.54 -32.07
N ILE A 164 -30.76 17.15 -32.61
CA ILE A 164 -30.95 17.28 -34.06
C ILE A 164 -30.17 18.52 -34.54
N PRO A 165 -29.18 18.38 -35.45
CA PRO A 165 -28.41 19.52 -35.92
C PRO A 165 -29.31 20.51 -36.71
N GLY A 166 -29.55 21.68 -36.12
CA GLY A 166 -30.33 22.80 -36.69
C GLY A 166 -29.47 23.99 -37.10
N GLN A 167 -30.02 25.21 -37.07
CA GLN A 167 -29.30 26.44 -37.43
C GLN A 167 -28.20 26.86 -36.42
N GLY A 168 -28.09 26.18 -35.28
CA GLY A 168 -26.98 26.36 -34.33
C GLY A 168 -27.06 27.63 -33.48
N GLU A 169 -28.26 28.16 -33.22
CA GLU A 169 -28.44 29.29 -32.30
C GLU A 169 -28.21 28.84 -30.84
N ILE A 170 -27.33 29.54 -30.14
CA ILE A 170 -27.00 29.27 -28.72
C ILE A 170 -27.49 30.47 -27.89
N ILE A 171 -28.44 30.23 -26.99
CA ILE A 171 -29.00 31.25 -26.11
C ILE A 171 -28.57 30.95 -24.67
N PHE A 172 -27.94 31.93 -24.02
CA PHE A 172 -27.66 31.89 -22.59
C PHE A 172 -28.72 32.74 -21.88
N ASP A 173 -29.63 32.10 -21.15
CA ASP A 173 -30.67 32.79 -20.38
C ASP A 173 -30.41 32.68 -18.89
N ASN A 174 -30.00 33.80 -18.27
CA ASN A 174 -29.75 33.94 -16.83
C ASN A 174 -28.96 32.78 -16.20
N VAL A 175 -27.90 32.33 -16.87
CA VAL A 175 -27.07 31.20 -16.43
C VAL A 175 -26.06 31.69 -15.38
N THR A 176 -26.06 31.06 -14.20
CA THR A 176 -25.00 31.23 -13.18
C THR A 176 -24.19 29.96 -13.11
N PHE A 177 -22.86 30.07 -13.18
CA PHE A 177 -21.98 28.91 -13.12
C PHE A 177 -20.79 29.17 -12.20
N GLY A 178 -20.39 28.14 -11.46
CA GLY A 178 -19.21 28.18 -10.61
C GLY A 178 -18.61 26.79 -10.43
N TYR A 179 -17.29 26.70 -10.50
CA TYR A 179 -16.55 25.46 -10.25
C TYR A 179 -16.59 25.03 -8.77
N GLN A 180 -16.83 25.99 -7.86
CA GLN A 180 -16.98 25.75 -6.44
C GLN A 180 -18.32 26.30 -5.94
N PRO A 181 -19.00 25.61 -5.01
CA PRO A 181 -20.22 26.13 -4.41
C PRO A 181 -19.96 27.51 -3.78
N GLY A 182 -20.72 28.51 -4.21
CA GLY A 182 -20.65 29.88 -3.67
C GLY A 182 -19.60 30.81 -4.31
N VAL A 183 -18.84 30.34 -5.30
CA VAL A 183 -17.93 31.20 -6.09
C VAL A 183 -18.45 31.30 -7.53
N PRO A 184 -19.35 32.25 -7.83
CA PRO A 184 -19.86 32.45 -9.18
C PRO A 184 -18.72 32.94 -10.09
N THR A 185 -18.51 32.23 -11.19
CA THR A 185 -17.52 32.55 -12.24
C THR A 185 -18.18 33.13 -13.49
N LEU A 186 -19.47 32.82 -13.68
CA LEU A 186 -20.40 33.43 -14.63
C LEU A 186 -21.64 33.92 -13.87
#